data_AF-A0A7Z9PQP6-F1
#
_entry.id   AF-A0A7Z9PQP6-F1
#
_cell.length_a   1.000
_cell.length_b   1.000
_cell.length_c   1.000
_cell.angle_alpha   90.00
_cell.angle_beta   90.00
_cell.angle_gamma   90.00
#
_symmetry.space_group_name_H-M   'P 1'
#
loop_
_entity.id
_entity.type
_entity.pdbx_description
1 polymer ?
#
loop_
_entity_poly.entity_id
_entity_poly.type
_entity_poly.pdbx_seq_one_letter_code
_entity_poly.pdbx_strand_id
1 'polypeptide(L)'
;MVKFFLKRPDFIVLLCFLSGVALLIDGCTRVLVTRMTGPMPFSEVARTPHPAGQMDAVLIRRHAHSTVSDPFELFFVPKGQPVTNDLEPVSRADHAHLTQIAWKDERTLLVESPGARYFHQEVKASRVISGEPITVESTPPRLAECKPLANSSTLFLQR
;
A
#
# COMPACT_ATOMS: atom_id res chain seq x y z
N MET A 1 8.09 -37.26 32.47
CA MET A 1 9.14 -36.98 33.48
C MET A 1 9.30 -35.47 33.67
N VAL A 2 8.25 -34.77 34.13
CA VAL A 2 8.24 -33.28 34.28
C VAL A 2 7.76 -32.83 35.68
N LYS A 3 7.24 -33.75 36.50
CA LYS A 3 6.64 -33.42 37.81
C LYS A 3 7.66 -33.11 38.93
N PHE A 4 8.96 -33.29 38.71
CA PHE A 4 9.97 -33.12 39.77
C PHE A 4 10.59 -31.72 39.86
N PHE A 5 10.41 -30.85 38.87
CA PHE A 5 11.09 -29.55 38.85
C PHE A 5 10.33 -28.40 39.52
N LEU A 6 9.01 -28.52 39.77
CA LEU A 6 8.20 -27.44 40.36
C LEU A 6 8.31 -27.29 41.89
N LYS A 7 9.04 -28.16 42.60
CA LYS A 7 9.08 -28.15 44.07
C LYS A 7 10.18 -27.28 44.68
N ARG A 8 11.07 -26.70 43.88
CA ARG A 8 12.13 -25.82 44.38
C ARG A 8 11.74 -24.36 44.19
N PRO A 9 11.59 -23.56 45.27
CA PRO A 9 11.19 -22.16 45.18
C PRO A 9 12.17 -21.34 44.34
N ASP A 10 13.45 -21.72 44.34
CA ASP A 10 14.50 -21.06 43.55
C ASP A 10 14.24 -21.13 42.03
N PHE A 11 13.59 -22.20 41.55
CA PHE A 11 13.28 -22.37 40.13
C PHE A 11 12.13 -21.45 39.68
N ILE A 12 11.19 -21.17 40.58
CA ILE A 12 10.08 -20.24 40.32
C ILE A 12 10.60 -18.80 40.23
N VAL A 13 11.49 -18.42 41.15
CA VAL A 13 12.12 -17.08 41.14
C VAL A 13 12.94 -16.85 39.87
N LEU A 14 13.72 -17.85 39.45
CA LEU A 14 14.50 -17.77 38.20
C LEU A 14 13.59 -17.62 36.97
N LEU A 15 12.50 -18.38 36.89
CA LEU A 15 11.53 -18.27 35.78
C LEU A 15 10.86 -16.89 35.74
N CYS A 16 10.47 -16.33 36.88
CA CYS A 16 9.90 -14.98 36.97
C CYS A 16 10.91 -13.89 36.55
N PHE A 17 12.18 -14.06 36.92
CA PHE A 17 13.23 -13.11 36.53
C PHE A 17 13.48 -13.16 35.02
N LEU A 18 13.58 -14.36 34.44
CA LEU A 18 13.79 -14.53 33.00
C LEU A 18 12.60 -14.01 32.18
N SER A 19 11.35 -14.22 32.63
CA SER A 19 10.18 -13.67 31.95
C SER A 19 10.11 -12.15 32.05
N GLY A 20 10.47 -11.57 33.20
CA GLY A 20 10.56 -10.12 33.38
C GLY A 20 11.60 -9.48 32.45
N VAL A 21 12.79 -10.08 32.33
CA VAL A 21 13.84 -9.62 31.41
C VAL A 21 13.40 -9.75 29.95
N ALA A 22 12.74 -10.85 29.57
CA ALA A 22 12.24 -11.04 28.21
C ALA A 22 11.20 -9.99 27.81
N LEU A 23 10.27 -9.65 28.72
CA LEU A 23 9.28 -8.59 28.50
C LEU A 23 9.93 -7.20 28.38
N LEU A 24 10.97 -6.93 29.17
CA LEU A 24 11.76 -5.69 29.08
C LEU A 24 12.48 -5.56 27.74
N ILE A 25 13.06 -6.66 27.24
CA ILE A 25 13.73 -6.68 25.94
C ILE A 25 12.71 -6.47 24.81
N ASP A 26 11.57 -7.16 24.80
CA ASP A 26 10.52 -7.01 23.77
C ASP A 26 9.91 -5.59 23.76
N GLY A 27 9.69 -5.00 24.94
CA GLY A 27 9.23 -3.62 25.04
C GLY A 27 10.24 -2.62 24.47
N CYS A 28 11.53 -2.77 24.82
CA CYS A 28 12.60 -1.91 24.34
C CYS A 28 12.83 -2.04 22.83
N THR A 29 12.82 -3.25 22.27
CA THR A 29 13.01 -3.46 20.83
C THR A 29 11.87 -2.85 20.02
N ARG A 30 10.59 -2.98 20.45
CA ARG A 30 9.45 -2.35 19.75
C ARG A 30 9.54 -0.83 19.72
N VAL A 31 9.97 -0.20 20.82
CA VAL A 31 10.16 1.25 20.90
C VAL A 31 11.36 1.72 20.05
N LEU A 32 12.44 0.94 19.99
CA LEU A 32 13.61 1.30 19.18
C LEU A 32 13.33 1.18 17.68
N VAL A 33 12.67 0.10 17.26
CA VAL A 33 12.32 -0.15 15.86
C VAL A 33 11.38 0.93 15.33
N THR A 34 10.35 1.30 16.09
CA THR A 34 9.41 2.37 15.70
C THR A 34 10.06 3.76 15.61
N ARG A 35 11.12 4.04 16.38
CA ARG A 35 11.85 5.31 16.29
C ARG A 35 12.84 5.38 15.12
N MET A 36 13.40 4.25 14.69
CA MET A 36 14.35 4.22 13.58
C MET A 36 13.68 4.25 12.21
N THR A 37 12.43 3.79 12.12
CA THR A 37 11.64 3.79 10.88
C THR A 37 10.44 4.72 11.03
N GLY A 38 10.70 6.03 11.15
CA GLY A 38 9.64 7.04 11.14
C GLY A 38 8.66 6.85 9.96
N PRO A 39 7.46 7.42 10.01
CA PRO A 39 6.46 7.23 8.97
C PRO A 39 7.04 7.55 7.60
N MET A 40 6.87 6.62 6.65
CA MET A 40 7.41 6.80 5.31
C MET A 40 6.88 8.10 4.69
N PRO A 41 7.75 8.99 4.20
CA PRO A 41 7.31 10.23 3.58
C PRO A 41 6.50 9.93 2.31
N PHE A 42 5.52 10.77 2.05
CA PHE A 42 4.70 10.70 0.84
C PHE A 42 4.42 12.10 0.31
N SER A 43 4.06 12.18 -0.97
CA SER A 43 3.61 13.40 -1.64
C SER A 43 2.19 13.20 -2.15
N GLU A 44 1.33 14.18 -1.93
CA GLU A 44 0.00 14.23 -2.57
C GLU A 44 0.19 14.59 -4.04
N VAL A 45 -0.27 13.71 -4.93
CA VAL A 45 -0.14 13.85 -6.38
C VAL A 45 -1.38 14.50 -6.97
N ALA A 46 -2.56 14.03 -6.53
CA ALA A 46 -3.84 14.53 -7.00
C ALA A 46 -4.90 14.40 -5.90
N ARG A 47 -5.86 15.32 -5.92
CA ARG A 47 -7.06 15.31 -5.09
C ARG A 47 -8.25 15.68 -5.94
N THR A 48 -9.24 14.80 -5.96
CA THR A 48 -10.46 15.00 -6.73
C THR A 48 -11.66 14.94 -5.78
N PRO A 49 -12.36 16.06 -5.54
CA PRO A 49 -13.52 16.07 -4.67
C PRO A 49 -14.64 15.22 -5.25
N HIS A 50 -15.31 14.47 -4.39
CA HIS A 50 -16.50 13.69 -4.76
C HIS A 50 -17.60 14.63 -5.29
N PRO A 51 -18.38 14.23 -6.31
CA PRO A 51 -19.42 15.11 -6.89
C PRO A 51 -20.46 15.58 -5.85
N ALA A 52 -20.87 14.71 -4.94
CA ALA A 52 -21.75 15.06 -3.80
C ALA A 52 -21.07 15.92 -2.70
N GLY A 53 -19.76 16.19 -2.79
CA GLY A 53 -19.04 17.11 -1.92
C GLY A 53 -18.78 16.63 -0.49
N GLN A 54 -18.94 15.34 -0.19
CA GLN A 54 -18.78 14.78 1.17
C GLN A 54 -17.34 14.33 1.47
N MET A 55 -16.59 13.93 0.45
CA MET A 55 -15.24 13.39 0.58
C MET A 55 -14.35 13.78 -0.59
N ASP A 56 -13.06 13.52 -0.45
CA ASP A 56 -12.08 13.64 -1.52
C ASP A 56 -11.45 12.28 -1.81
N ALA A 57 -11.31 11.95 -3.09
CA ALA A 57 -10.38 10.92 -3.54
C ALA A 57 -8.99 11.53 -3.61
N VAL A 58 -8.04 10.97 -2.86
CA VAL A 58 -6.67 11.48 -2.79
C VAL A 58 -5.71 10.41 -3.27
N LEU A 59 -4.91 10.77 -4.26
CA LEU A 59 -3.83 9.97 -4.78
C LEU A 59 -2.52 10.48 -4.20
N ILE A 60 -1.78 9.61 -3.53
CA ILE A 60 -0.44 9.92 -3.03
C ILE A 60 0.60 9.05 -3.72
N ARG A 61 1.83 9.53 -3.73
CA ARG A 61 3.03 8.77 -4.06
C ARG A 61 3.84 8.58 -2.80
N ARG A 62 4.04 7.33 -2.38
CA ARG A 62 4.86 7.03 -1.19
C ARG A 62 6.32 6.91 -1.64
N HIS A 63 7.21 7.67 -1.00
CA HIS A 63 8.62 7.63 -1.35
C HIS A 63 9.28 6.45 -0.66
N ALA A 64 9.63 5.43 -1.43
CA ALA A 64 10.36 4.28 -0.91
C ALA A 64 11.86 4.59 -0.85
N HIS A 65 12.49 4.35 0.30
CA HIS A 65 13.93 4.59 0.50
C HIS A 65 14.84 3.49 -0.07
N SER A 66 14.29 2.49 -0.77
CA SER A 66 15.02 1.31 -1.25
C SER A 66 14.79 1.09 -2.74
N THR A 67 15.47 0.11 -3.35
CA THR A 67 15.51 -0.23 -4.79
C THR A 67 14.17 -0.63 -5.43
N VAL A 68 13.06 -0.36 -4.76
CA VAL A 68 11.69 -0.63 -5.21
C VAL A 68 11.09 0.63 -5.81
N SER A 69 10.11 0.47 -6.70
CA SER A 69 9.38 1.61 -7.26
C SER A 69 8.55 2.31 -6.17
N ASP A 70 8.49 3.64 -6.20
CA ASP A 70 7.54 4.41 -5.40
C ASP A 70 6.11 4.00 -5.76
N PRO A 71 5.34 3.43 -4.81
CA PRO A 71 3.96 3.04 -5.09
C PRO A 71 3.05 4.26 -5.09
N PHE A 72 2.01 4.18 -5.91
CA PHE A 72 0.86 5.08 -5.87
C PHE A 72 -0.23 4.46 -5.01
N GLU A 73 -0.74 5.23 -4.06
CA GLU A 73 -1.77 4.79 -3.13
C GLU A 73 -2.99 5.72 -3.21
N LEU A 74 -4.17 5.12 -3.26
CA LEU A 74 -5.45 5.83 -3.32
C LEU A 74 -6.14 5.78 -1.95
N PHE A 75 -6.64 6.93 -1.51
CA PHE A 75 -7.37 7.08 -0.27
C PHE A 75 -8.70 7.82 -0.50
N PHE A 76 -9.71 7.48 0.32
CA PHE A 76 -10.90 8.31 0.49
C PHE A 76 -10.85 8.99 1.85
N VAL A 77 -10.84 10.32 1.88
CA VAL A 77 -10.78 11.12 3.11
C VAL A 77 -11.97 12.08 3.17
N PRO A 78 -12.46 12.47 4.37
CA PRO A 78 -13.46 13.53 4.46
C PRO A 78 -12.97 14.80 3.76
N LYS A 79 -13.90 15.56 3.17
CA LYS A 79 -13.55 16.73 2.35
C LYS A 79 -12.61 17.69 3.08
N GLY A 80 -11.49 18.03 2.43
CA GLY A 80 -10.48 18.96 2.96
C GLY A 80 -9.58 18.38 4.06
N GLN A 81 -9.76 17.12 4.45
CA GLN A 81 -8.86 16.47 5.43
C GLN A 81 -7.58 15.97 4.75
N PRO A 82 -6.44 16.00 5.46
CA PRO A 82 -5.19 15.42 4.98
C PRO A 82 -5.22 13.90 5.07
N VAL A 83 -4.41 13.24 4.24
CA VAL A 83 -4.11 11.81 4.39
C VAL A 83 -3.18 11.64 5.59
N THR A 84 -3.49 10.70 6.48
CA THR A 84 -2.63 10.31 7.60
C THR A 84 -2.01 8.94 7.34
N ASN A 85 -0.89 8.64 8.01
CA ASN A 85 -0.20 7.35 7.83
C ASN A 85 -0.96 6.15 8.41
N ASP A 86 -1.98 6.40 9.24
CA ASP A 86 -2.79 5.36 9.89
C ASP A 86 -3.96 4.89 9.00
N LEU A 87 -4.19 5.55 7.86
CA LEU A 87 -5.22 5.15 6.92
C LEU A 87 -4.74 3.98 6.08
N GLU A 88 -5.63 3.01 5.84
CA GLU A 88 -5.40 1.95 4.88
C GLU A 88 -5.75 2.42 3.46
N PRO A 89 -4.89 2.15 2.46
CA PRO A 89 -5.13 2.54 1.08
C PRO A 89 -6.22 1.66 0.46
N VAL A 90 -7.10 2.28 -0.31
CA VAL A 90 -8.15 1.64 -1.12
C VAL A 90 -7.55 0.84 -2.28
N SER A 91 -6.48 1.37 -2.85
CA SER A 91 -5.75 0.73 -3.94
C SER A 91 -4.28 1.10 -3.84
N ARG A 92 -3.41 0.13 -4.14
CA ARG A 92 -1.98 0.33 -4.30
C ARG A 92 -1.53 -0.17 -5.67
N ALA A 93 -0.86 0.71 -6.40
CA ALA A 93 -0.28 0.44 -7.71
C ALA A 93 1.24 0.68 -7.67
N ASP A 94 2.01 -0.33 -8.07
CA ASP A 94 3.47 -0.23 -8.15
C ASP A 94 3.89 -0.15 -9.62
N HIS A 95 5.12 0.33 -9.86
CA HIS A 95 5.66 0.54 -11.22
C HIS A 95 4.81 1.41 -12.14
N ALA A 96 3.88 2.21 -11.60
CA ALA A 96 3.16 3.20 -12.39
C ALA A 96 4.08 4.40 -12.67
N HIS A 97 4.05 4.92 -13.91
CA HIS A 97 4.81 6.12 -14.26
C HIS A 97 3.99 7.40 -14.06
N LEU A 98 2.68 7.29 -14.31
CA LEU A 98 1.69 8.34 -14.13
C LEU A 98 0.41 7.66 -13.65
N THR A 99 -0.19 8.18 -12.59
CA THR A 99 -1.52 7.75 -12.16
C THR A 99 -2.42 8.97 -12.06
N GLN A 100 -3.59 8.88 -12.66
CA GLN A 100 -4.62 9.92 -12.65
C GLN A 100 -5.91 9.36 -12.07
N ILE A 101 -6.68 10.23 -11.43
CA ILE A 101 -7.96 9.88 -10.84
C ILE A 101 -9.04 10.89 -11.26
N ALA A 102 -10.21 10.37 -11.62
CA ALA A 102 -11.35 11.19 -12.01
C ALA A 102 -12.65 10.51 -11.62
N TRP A 103 -13.63 11.28 -11.15
CA TRP A 103 -14.99 10.76 -10.94
C TRP A 103 -15.70 10.66 -12.28
N LYS A 104 -16.20 9.48 -12.61
CA LYS A 104 -17.08 9.25 -13.77
C LYS A 104 -18.52 9.62 -13.43
N ASP A 105 -18.94 9.25 -12.22
CA ASP A 105 -20.23 9.54 -11.63
C ASP A 105 -20.10 9.57 -10.09
N GLU A 106 -21.23 9.71 -9.38
CA GLU A 106 -21.26 9.75 -7.91
C GLU A 106 -20.85 8.44 -7.22
N ARG A 107 -20.69 7.34 -7.96
CA ARG A 107 -20.38 6.02 -7.39
C ARG A 107 -19.12 5.41 -7.99
N THR A 108 -18.59 5.97 -9.07
CA THR A 108 -17.52 5.36 -9.84
C THR A 108 -16.34 6.32 -9.95
N LEU A 109 -15.24 5.92 -9.32
CA LEU A 109 -13.94 6.57 -9.50
C LEU A 109 -13.14 5.81 -10.55
N LEU A 110 -12.70 6.53 -11.58
CA LEU A 110 -11.75 6.03 -12.58
C LEU A 110 -10.33 6.26 -12.08
N VAL A 111 -9.51 5.22 -12.19
CA VAL A 111 -8.08 5.27 -11.93
C VAL A 111 -7.34 4.82 -13.18
N GLU A 112 -6.59 5.74 -13.78
CA GLU A 112 -5.77 5.47 -14.96
C GLU A 112 -4.31 5.40 -14.54
N SER A 113 -3.71 4.20 -14.64
CA SER A 113 -2.29 4.00 -14.31
C SER A 113 -1.58 3.22 -15.44
N PRO A 114 -1.11 3.89 -16.50
CA PRO A 114 -0.43 3.22 -17.60
C PRO A 114 0.82 2.47 -17.13
N GLY A 115 0.91 1.19 -17.49
CA GLY A 115 2.04 0.33 -17.15
C GLY A 115 2.09 -0.16 -15.70
N ALA A 116 1.10 0.21 -14.88
CA ALA A 116 1.07 -0.17 -13.47
C ALA A 116 0.89 -1.68 -13.27
N ARG A 117 1.51 -2.18 -12.22
CA ARG A 117 1.25 -3.51 -11.65
C ARG A 117 0.46 -3.33 -10.36
N TYR A 118 -0.77 -3.81 -10.35
CA TYR A 118 -1.62 -3.76 -9.15
C TYR A 118 -1.30 -4.97 -8.27
N PHE A 119 -0.68 -4.72 -7.12
CA PHE A 119 -0.37 -5.75 -6.12
C PHE A 119 -1.47 -5.89 -5.07
N HIS A 120 -2.20 -4.81 -4.82
CA HIS A 120 -3.33 -4.78 -3.91
C HIS A 120 -4.42 -3.88 -4.49
N GLN A 121 -5.45 -4.52 -5.03
CA GLN A 121 -6.66 -3.85 -5.46
C GLN A 121 -7.80 -4.47 -4.66
N GLU A 122 -8.23 -3.79 -3.60
CA GLU A 122 -9.54 -4.07 -3.05
C GLU A 122 -10.58 -3.53 -4.04
N VAL A 123 -10.89 -4.37 -5.05
CA VAL A 123 -11.95 -4.13 -6.03
C VAL A 123 -13.32 -3.92 -5.34
N LYS A 124 -13.40 -4.22 -4.03
CA LYS A 124 -14.53 -3.97 -3.15
C LYS A 124 -14.19 -3.04 -1.99
N ALA A 125 -13.49 -1.93 -2.22
CA ALA A 125 -13.45 -0.86 -1.23
C ALA A 125 -14.83 -0.17 -1.17
N SER A 126 -15.83 -0.89 -0.65
CA SER A 126 -17.04 -0.28 -0.12
C SER A 126 -16.65 0.49 1.14
N ARG A 127 -15.95 1.61 1.00
CA ARG A 127 -16.18 2.67 1.96
C ARG A 127 -17.58 3.16 1.67
N VAL A 128 -18.47 2.73 2.55
CA VAL A 128 -19.88 3.05 2.55
C VAL A 128 -20.01 4.55 2.74
N ILE A 129 -20.25 5.30 1.64
CA ILE A 129 -20.73 6.68 1.76
C ILE A 129 -22.23 6.57 1.93
N SER A 130 -22.78 7.09 3.02
CA SER A 130 -24.24 7.15 3.23
C SER A 130 -24.98 5.80 3.16
N GLY A 131 -24.31 4.66 3.29
CA GLY A 131 -24.92 3.32 3.17
C GLY A 131 -24.57 2.56 1.88
N GLU A 132 -23.93 3.20 0.89
CA GLU A 132 -23.70 2.62 -0.43
C GLU A 132 -22.21 2.47 -0.82
N PRO A 133 -21.84 1.40 -1.54
CA PRO A 133 -20.46 1.13 -1.95
C PRO A 133 -20.01 2.01 -3.13
N ILE A 134 -18.76 2.51 -3.06
CA ILE A 134 -18.06 3.14 -4.19
C ILE A 134 -17.37 2.06 -5.01
N THR A 135 -17.47 2.15 -6.33
CA THR A 135 -16.74 1.32 -7.29
C THR A 135 -15.47 2.04 -7.75
N VAL A 136 -14.33 1.36 -7.69
CA VAL A 136 -13.07 1.84 -8.25
C VAL A 136 -12.77 1.06 -9.53
N GLU A 137 -12.93 1.72 -10.68
CA GLU A 137 -12.61 1.17 -11.98
C GLU A 137 -11.17 1.53 -12.34
N SER A 138 -10.29 0.53 -12.37
CA SER A 138 -8.97 0.69 -12.96
C SER A 138 -9.04 0.42 -14.45
N THR A 139 -8.60 1.35 -15.30
CA THR A 139 -8.40 1.00 -16.71
C THR A 139 -7.25 -0.01 -16.76
N PRO A 140 -7.46 -1.21 -17.35
CA PRO A 140 -6.36 -2.16 -17.50
C PRO A 140 -5.24 -1.47 -18.28
N PRO A 141 -3.97 -1.82 -18.03
CA PRO A 141 -2.91 -1.36 -18.89
C PRO A 141 -3.33 -1.76 -20.31
N ARG A 142 -3.38 -0.79 -21.25
CA ARG A 142 -3.28 -1.16 -22.65
C ARG A 142 -2.02 -2.00 -22.70
N LEU A 143 -2.17 -3.32 -22.87
CA LEU A 143 -1.09 -4.15 -23.35
C LEU A 143 -0.64 -3.36 -24.57
N ALA A 144 0.51 -2.68 -24.47
CA ALA A 144 1.19 -2.23 -25.66
C ALA A 144 1.22 -3.51 -26.49
N GLU A 145 0.50 -3.51 -27.62
CA GLU A 145 0.61 -4.59 -28.57
C GLU A 145 2.11 -4.79 -28.73
N CYS A 146 2.63 -5.90 -28.21
CA CYS A 146 3.93 -6.38 -28.63
C CYS A 146 3.71 -6.67 -30.10
N LYS A 147 3.84 -5.64 -30.95
CA LYS A 147 4.06 -5.84 -32.37
C LYS A 147 5.23 -6.81 -32.40
N PRO A 148 5.05 -8.04 -32.92
CA PRO A 148 6.21 -8.86 -33.18
C PRO A 148 7.14 -7.98 -34.02
N LEU A 149 8.41 -7.87 -33.62
CA LEU A 149 9.42 -7.36 -34.53
C LEU A 149 9.44 -8.32 -35.71
N ALA A 150 8.60 -8.05 -36.70
CA ALA A 150 8.60 -8.72 -37.97
C ALA A 150 9.90 -8.31 -38.67
N ASN A 151 10.83 -9.27 -38.71
CA ASN A 151 11.81 -9.50 -39.76
C ASN A 151 12.46 -8.27 -40.40
N SER A 152 13.73 -8.04 -40.03
CA SER A 152 14.71 -7.49 -40.98
C SER A 152 16.07 -8.11 -40.72
N SER A 153 16.23 -9.32 -41.23
CA SER A 153 17.55 -9.94 -41.47
C SER A 153 17.54 -10.58 -42.86
N THR A 154 17.40 -9.76 -43.89
CA THR A 154 17.78 -10.13 -45.26
C THR A 154 19.04 -9.33 -45.60
N LEU A 155 20.20 -9.79 -45.10
CA LEU A 155 21.48 -9.31 -45.58
C LEU A 155 21.93 -10.25 -46.70
N PHE A 156 21.81 -9.72 -47.91
CA PHE A 156 22.46 -10.23 -49.11
C PHE A 156 23.95 -10.40 -48.86
N LEU A 157 24.47 -11.60 -49.11
CA LEU A 157 25.88 -11.82 -49.42
C LEU A 157 25.95 -12.37 -50.84
N GLN A 158 26.08 -11.45 -51.79
CA GLN A 158 26.72 -11.74 -53.07
C GLN A 158 28.24 -11.78 -52.83
N ARG A 159 28.86 -12.94 -53.03
CA ARG A 159 30.04 -13.13 -53.89
C ARG A 159 30.34 -14.61 -54.01
#